data_AF-A0A945Y0M0-F1
#
_entry.id   AF-A0A945Y0M0-F1
#
_cell.length_a   1.000
_cell.length_b   1.000
_cell.length_c   1.000
_cell.angle_alpha   90.00
_cell.angle_beta   90.00
_cell.angle_gamma   90.00
#
_symmetry.space_group_name_H-M   'P 1'
#
loop_
_entity.id
_entity.type
_entity.pdbx_description
1 polymer ?
#
loop_
_entity_poly.entity_id
_entity_poly.type
_entity_poly.pdbx_seq_one_letter_code
_entity_poly.pdbx_strand_id
1 'polypeptide(L)'
;MSSLWTPGGEHEVPREPASSPDPTSGDEPIAAETGLTADMEDAIAAALPEGVRLDDLTPEQLAQAEEMVVEMAEARERLTSTPASTVVANHAMGLYELAALHLSQQTPNFSEATVAIDGLTAIVESLAGRLGDAEPTLREGLDQLRMVYVQLKNSGD
;
A
#
# COMPACT_ATOMS: atom_id res chain seq x y z
N MET A 1 -7.87 1.39 -8.54
CA MET A 1 -6.41 1.37 -8.28
C MET A 1 -6.22 1.04 -6.82
N SER A 2 -6.31 -0.25 -6.46
CA SER A 2 -6.11 -0.74 -5.09
C SER A 2 -5.06 -1.83 -5.15
N SER A 3 -3.83 -1.52 -4.77
CA SER A 3 -2.78 -2.53 -4.60
C SER A 3 -3.06 -3.30 -3.31
N LEU A 4 -3.26 -4.61 -3.49
CA LEU A 4 -3.39 -5.60 -2.42
C LEU A 4 -2.11 -5.63 -1.58
N TRP A 5 -2.24 -5.31 -0.29
CA TRP A 5 -1.23 -5.66 0.70
C TRP A 5 -1.32 -7.18 0.94
N THR A 6 -0.30 -7.94 0.53
CA THR A 6 -0.13 -9.33 0.96
C THR A 6 0.97 -9.39 2.03
N PRO A 7 0.70 -9.90 3.24
CA PRO A 7 1.69 -10.00 4.33
C PRO A 7 2.84 -11.01 4.07
N GLY A 8 2.94 -11.59 2.87
CA GLY A 8 3.76 -12.77 2.57
C GLY A 8 4.93 -12.55 1.59
N GLY A 9 5.23 -11.31 1.17
CA GLY A 9 6.32 -11.04 0.23
C GLY A 9 5.96 -11.34 -1.23
N GLU A 10 6.64 -10.65 -2.14
CA GLU A 10 6.42 -10.76 -3.59
C GLU A 10 6.85 -12.15 -4.09
N HIS A 11 5.95 -12.84 -4.81
CA HIS A 11 6.31 -14.07 -5.52
C HIS A 11 6.95 -13.70 -6.86
N GLU A 12 8.25 -13.95 -7.03
CA GLU A 12 8.92 -13.81 -8.33
C GLU A 12 8.39 -14.85 -9.34
N VAL A 13 8.05 -14.38 -10.53
CA VAL A 13 7.72 -15.21 -11.69
C VAL A 13 9.03 -15.70 -12.31
N PRO A 14 9.25 -17.02 -12.52
CA PRO A 14 10.48 -17.52 -13.13
C PRO A 14 10.63 -16.97 -14.56
N ARG A 15 11.68 -16.18 -14.83
CA ARG A 15 12.10 -15.85 -16.20
C ARG A 15 13.01 -16.94 -16.73
N GLU A 16 12.66 -17.49 -17.88
CA GLU A 16 13.52 -18.38 -18.67
C GLU A 16 14.85 -17.69 -19.06
N PRO A 17 15.94 -18.46 -19.27
CA PRO A 17 17.29 -17.89 -19.29
C PRO A 17 17.55 -17.07 -20.55
N ALA A 18 18.06 -15.84 -20.34
CA ALA A 18 18.58 -15.00 -21.41
C ALA A 18 19.87 -15.60 -21.99
N SER A 19 19.93 -15.67 -23.33
CA SER A 19 21.14 -16.01 -24.07
C SER A 19 22.11 -14.84 -24.07
N SER A 20 23.36 -15.09 -23.68
CA SER A 20 24.47 -14.12 -23.73
C SER A 20 24.97 -13.89 -25.16
N PRO A 21 25.54 -12.71 -25.45
CA PRO A 21 26.90 -12.73 -26.01
C PRO A 21 27.87 -11.74 -25.34
N ASP A 22 29.15 -12.15 -25.40
CA ASP A 22 30.38 -11.60 -24.82
C ASP A 22 31.00 -10.48 -25.72
N PRO A 23 32.12 -9.80 -25.37
CA PRO A 23 32.23 -8.35 -25.36
C PRO A 23 33.11 -7.84 -26.51
N THR A 24 33.04 -6.57 -26.89
CA THR A 24 34.17 -5.92 -27.60
C THR A 24 34.07 -4.40 -27.60
N SER A 25 35.23 -3.82 -27.29
CA SER A 25 35.69 -2.45 -27.56
C SER A 25 35.21 -1.35 -26.64
N GLY A 26 36.18 -0.84 -25.87
CA GLY A 26 36.06 0.40 -25.14
C GLY A 26 35.95 1.61 -26.07
N ASP A 27 35.16 2.55 -25.59
CA ASP A 27 35.35 3.97 -25.75
C ASP A 27 35.02 4.58 -24.37
N GLU A 28 35.74 5.64 -23.99
CA GLU A 28 35.49 6.37 -22.74
C GLU A 28 34.03 6.84 -22.67
N PRO A 29 33.36 6.80 -21.50
CA PRO A 29 31.98 7.26 -21.42
C PRO A 29 31.97 8.79 -21.54
N ILE A 30 31.61 9.27 -22.72
CA ILE A 30 30.95 10.57 -22.85
C ILE A 30 29.62 10.39 -22.11
N ALA A 31 29.55 10.91 -20.88
CA ALA A 31 28.31 10.97 -20.13
C ALA A 31 27.26 11.62 -21.04
N ALA A 32 26.29 10.84 -21.50
CA ALA A 32 25.13 11.40 -22.16
C ALA A 32 24.41 12.21 -21.08
N GLU A 33 24.53 13.54 -21.12
CA GLU A 33 23.74 14.41 -20.24
C GLU A 33 22.27 14.06 -20.49
N THR A 34 21.66 13.41 -19.50
CA THR A 34 20.25 12.99 -19.54
C THR A 34 19.30 14.19 -19.63
N GLY A 35 19.81 15.40 -19.36
CA GLY A 35 19.02 16.63 -19.27
C GLY A 35 18.18 16.74 -18.00
N LEU A 36 18.30 15.76 -17.09
CA LEU A 36 17.56 15.68 -15.84
C LEU A 36 18.33 16.36 -14.70
N THR A 37 17.63 16.66 -13.61
CA THR A 37 18.28 17.14 -12.37
C THR A 37 18.95 15.96 -11.66
N ALA A 38 20.04 16.21 -10.93
CA ALA A 38 20.72 15.16 -10.16
C ALA A 38 19.77 14.40 -9.21
N ASP A 39 18.84 15.11 -8.57
CA ASP A 39 17.82 14.49 -7.69
C ASP A 39 16.88 13.54 -8.47
N MET A 40 16.56 13.86 -9.73
CA MET A 40 15.72 13.02 -10.59
C MET A 40 16.52 11.81 -11.11
N GLU A 41 17.78 12.00 -11.49
CA GLU A 41 18.68 10.91 -11.89
C GLU A 41 18.84 9.90 -10.75
N ASP A 42 19.08 10.37 -9.52
CA ASP A 42 19.18 9.54 -8.32
C ASP A 42 17.86 8.80 -8.02
N ALA A 43 16.71 9.48 -8.17
CA ALA A 43 15.41 8.88 -7.93
C ALA A 43 15.05 7.80 -8.97
N ILE A 44 15.36 8.04 -10.25
CA ILE A 44 15.20 7.05 -11.32
C ILE A 44 16.15 5.87 -11.07
N ALA A 45 17.42 6.13 -10.78
CA ALA A 45 18.40 5.08 -10.50
C ALA A 45 17.97 4.18 -9.31
N ALA A 46 17.36 4.76 -8.28
CA ALA A 46 16.81 4.00 -7.15
C ALA A 46 15.56 3.17 -7.48
N ALA A 47 14.82 3.55 -8.53
CA ALA A 47 13.61 2.84 -8.98
C ALA A 47 13.90 1.75 -10.03
N LEU A 48 15.13 1.70 -10.57
CA LEU A 48 15.53 0.69 -11.56
C LEU A 48 15.79 -0.68 -10.90
N PRO A 49 15.58 -1.78 -11.65
CA PRO A 49 15.98 -3.11 -11.21
C PRO A 49 17.49 -3.21 -10.95
N GLU A 50 17.88 -4.09 -10.04
CA GLU A 50 19.29 -4.36 -9.76
C GLU A 50 20.06 -4.71 -11.04
N GLY A 51 21.21 -4.06 -11.23
CA GLY A 51 22.09 -4.29 -12.38
C GLY A 51 21.77 -3.45 -13.63
N VAL A 52 20.68 -2.68 -13.64
CA VAL A 52 20.38 -1.72 -14.71
C VAL A 52 20.89 -0.33 -14.32
N ARG A 53 21.71 0.30 -15.16
CA ARG A 53 22.19 1.67 -14.94
C ARG A 53 21.36 2.67 -15.73
N LEU A 54 21.28 3.89 -15.22
CA LEU A 54 20.64 5.01 -15.90
C LEU A 54 21.21 5.23 -17.32
N ASP A 55 22.54 5.13 -17.43
CA ASP A 55 23.29 5.28 -18.70
C ASP A 55 22.93 4.21 -19.75
N ASP A 56 22.39 3.07 -19.32
CA ASP A 56 22.04 1.94 -20.19
C ASP A 56 20.62 2.07 -20.77
N LEU A 57 19.83 3.06 -20.33
CA LEU A 57 18.45 3.27 -20.78
C LEU A 57 18.40 3.99 -22.13
N THR A 58 17.49 3.56 -23.01
CA THR A 58 17.16 4.35 -24.19
C THR A 58 16.41 5.63 -23.79
N PRO A 59 16.37 6.68 -24.65
CA PRO A 59 15.64 7.92 -24.35
C PRO A 59 14.17 7.68 -24.00
N GLU A 60 13.51 6.72 -24.64
CA GLU A 60 12.12 6.36 -24.35
C GLU A 60 11.97 5.67 -22.98
N GLN A 61 12.92 4.79 -22.63
CA GLN A 61 12.93 4.11 -21.32
C GLN A 61 13.21 5.10 -20.18
N LEU A 62 14.12 6.06 -20.43
CA LEU A 62 14.41 7.14 -19.50
C LEU A 62 13.18 8.01 -19.25
N ALA A 63 12.48 8.43 -20.31
CA ALA A 63 11.25 9.22 -20.20
C ALA A 63 10.13 8.45 -19.45
N GLN A 64 10.00 7.14 -19.69
CA GLN A 64 9.04 6.31 -18.97
C GLN A 64 9.40 6.19 -17.48
N ALA A 65 10.68 6.02 -17.17
CA ALA A 65 11.16 5.92 -15.79
C ALA A 65 10.97 7.24 -15.03
N GLU A 66 11.22 8.37 -15.71
CA GLU A 66 10.92 9.72 -15.19
C GLU A 66 9.43 9.87 -14.86
N GLU A 67 8.53 9.55 -15.79
CA GLU A 67 7.07 9.65 -15.57
C GLU A 67 6.62 8.81 -14.37
N MET A 68 7.13 7.59 -14.24
CA MET A 68 6.82 6.71 -13.11
C MET A 68 7.31 7.30 -11.78
N VAL A 69 8.53 7.84 -11.73
CA VAL A 69 9.09 8.49 -10.54
C VAL A 69 8.26 9.70 -10.14
N VAL A 70 7.87 10.53 -11.12
CA VAL A 70 7.01 11.69 -10.88
C VAL A 70 5.66 11.27 -10.31
N GLU A 71 5.00 10.26 -10.89
CA GLU A 71 3.70 9.77 -10.39
C GLU A 71 3.81 9.27 -8.93
N MET A 72 4.87 8.51 -8.62
CA MET A 72 5.13 8.01 -7.27
C MET A 72 5.43 9.14 -6.28
N ALA A 73 6.18 10.16 -6.70
CA ALA A 73 6.47 11.33 -5.89
C ALA A 73 5.19 12.12 -5.58
N GLU A 74 4.33 12.36 -6.57
CA GLU A 74 3.03 13.01 -6.37
C GLU A 74 2.12 12.19 -5.44
N ALA A 75 2.08 10.86 -5.62
CA ALA A 75 1.30 9.99 -4.74
C ALA A 75 1.79 10.08 -3.29
N ARG A 76 3.11 10.09 -3.07
CA ARG A 76 3.72 10.27 -1.75
C ARG A 76 3.39 11.65 -1.16
N GLU A 77 3.47 12.71 -1.95
CA GLU A 77 3.13 14.06 -1.51
C GLU A 77 1.67 14.17 -1.07
N ARG A 78 0.74 13.62 -1.85
CA ARG A 78 -0.69 13.53 -1.49
C ARG A 78 -0.91 12.78 -0.17
N LEU A 79 -0.19 11.69 0.05
CA LEU A 79 -0.27 10.94 1.32
C LEU A 79 0.26 11.76 2.50
N THR A 80 1.39 12.47 2.33
CA THR A 80 1.99 13.28 3.40
C THR A 80 1.23 14.56 3.71
N SER A 81 0.49 15.11 2.75
CA SER A 81 -0.34 16.30 2.92
C SER A 81 -1.71 15.99 3.54
N THR A 82 -2.16 14.73 3.50
CA THR A 82 -3.39 14.31 4.16
C THR A 82 -3.14 14.09 5.65
N PRO A 83 -3.98 14.64 6.56
CA PRO A 83 -3.84 14.36 7.99
C PRO A 83 -3.86 12.86 8.28
N ALA A 84 -2.88 12.38 9.04
CA ALA A 84 -2.77 10.96 9.37
C ALA A 84 -4.04 10.42 10.06
N SER A 85 -4.73 11.25 10.86
CA SER A 85 -6.01 10.90 11.49
C SER A 85 -7.09 10.55 10.47
N THR A 86 -7.14 11.24 9.33
CA THR A 86 -8.10 10.97 8.25
C THR A 86 -7.81 9.63 7.57
N VAL A 87 -6.53 9.34 7.30
CA VAL A 87 -6.12 8.06 6.70
C VAL A 87 -6.41 6.90 7.66
N VAL A 88 -6.02 7.04 8.92
CA VAL A 88 -6.27 6.02 9.96
C VAL A 88 -7.76 5.82 10.20
N ALA A 89 -8.57 6.88 10.23
CA ALA A 89 -10.03 6.77 10.35
C ALA A 89 -10.65 6.01 9.18
N ASN A 90 -10.18 6.24 7.95
CA ASN A 90 -10.60 5.47 6.79
C ASN A 90 -10.25 3.97 6.94
N HIS A 91 -9.07 3.65 7.48
CA HIS A 91 -8.68 2.25 7.71
C HIS A 91 -9.50 1.60 8.83
N ALA A 92 -9.81 2.35 9.89
CA ALA A 92 -10.71 1.91 10.96
C ALA A 92 -12.11 1.60 10.41
N MET A 93 -12.63 2.43 9.50
CA MET A 93 -13.89 2.15 8.82
C MET A 93 -13.81 0.85 7.99
N GLY A 94 -12.69 0.60 7.29
CA GLY A 94 -12.48 -0.67 6.59
C GLY A 94 -12.51 -1.89 7.51
N LEU A 95 -11.98 -1.80 8.73
CA LEU A 95 -12.08 -2.88 9.73
C LEU A 95 -13.53 -3.08 10.21
N TYR A 96 -14.30 -2.00 10.35
CA TYR A 96 -15.73 -2.10 10.65
C TYR A 96 -16.47 -2.87 9.54
N GLU A 97 -16.25 -2.50 8.28
CA GLU A 97 -16.89 -3.14 7.12
C GLU A 97 -16.52 -4.62 7.02
N LEU A 98 -15.24 -4.94 7.26
CA LEU A 98 -14.75 -6.31 7.25
C LEU A 98 -15.42 -7.16 8.34
N ALA A 99 -15.53 -6.64 9.57
CA ALA A 99 -16.25 -7.31 10.65
C ALA A 99 -17.72 -7.53 10.30
N ALA A 100 -18.40 -6.51 9.77
CA ALA A 100 -19.79 -6.60 9.36
C ALA A 100 -20.01 -7.64 8.25
N LEU A 101 -19.10 -7.72 7.28
CA LEU A 101 -19.13 -8.71 6.21
C LEU A 101 -19.02 -10.14 6.75
N HIS A 102 -18.13 -10.40 7.71
CA HIS A 102 -18.00 -11.71 8.34
C HIS A 102 -19.21 -12.09 9.20
N LEU A 103 -19.83 -11.13 9.88
CA LEU A 103 -21.03 -11.36 10.70
C LEU A 103 -22.31 -11.55 9.88
N SER A 104 -22.40 -10.94 8.69
CA SER A 104 -23.57 -11.00 7.81
C SER A 104 -23.66 -12.24 6.92
N GLN A 105 -22.68 -13.15 6.99
CA GLN A 105 -22.71 -14.41 6.24
C GLN A 105 -23.88 -15.30 6.67
N GLN A 106 -24.31 -16.22 5.79
CA GLN A 106 -25.35 -17.20 6.10
C GLN A 106 -25.05 -18.00 7.37
N THR A 107 -23.78 -18.33 7.58
CA THR A 107 -23.23 -18.79 8.85
C THR A 107 -22.18 -17.79 9.30
N PRO A 108 -22.43 -16.98 10.35
CA PRO A 108 -21.49 -15.94 10.77
C PRO A 108 -20.10 -16.51 11.08
N ASN A 109 -19.05 -15.92 10.50
CA ASN A 109 -17.67 -16.28 10.81
C ASN A 109 -17.16 -15.44 11.98
N PHE A 110 -17.41 -15.91 13.19
CA PHE A 110 -17.04 -15.19 14.40
C PHE A 110 -15.52 -15.05 14.59
N SER A 111 -14.73 -16.04 14.17
CA SER A 111 -13.27 -15.98 14.32
C SER A 111 -12.66 -14.83 13.53
N GLU A 112 -13.03 -14.70 12.25
CA GLU A 112 -12.55 -13.61 11.40
C GLU A 112 -13.16 -12.26 11.79
N ALA A 113 -14.44 -12.24 12.18
CA ALA A 113 -15.07 -11.03 12.72
C ALA A 113 -14.34 -10.51 13.97
N THR A 114 -13.90 -11.41 14.87
CA THR A 114 -13.13 -11.04 16.06
C THR A 114 -11.82 -10.34 15.71
N VAL A 115 -11.06 -10.84 14.72
CA VAL A 115 -9.80 -10.18 14.30
C VAL A 115 -10.06 -8.73 13.87
N ALA A 116 -11.11 -8.49 13.07
CA ALA A 116 -11.45 -7.16 12.61
C ALA A 116 -11.99 -6.25 13.75
N ILE A 117 -12.83 -6.79 14.65
CA ILE A 117 -13.35 -6.08 15.82
C ILE A 117 -12.23 -5.70 16.80
N ASP A 118 -11.27 -6.60 17.04
CA ASP A 118 -10.14 -6.35 17.93
C ASP A 118 -9.18 -5.30 17.33
N GLY A 119 -8.94 -5.36 16.01
CA GLY A 119 -8.19 -4.33 15.29
C GLY A 119 -8.85 -2.95 15.39
N LEU A 120 -10.16 -2.87 15.14
CA LEU A 120 -10.92 -1.63 15.29
C LEU A 120 -10.91 -1.13 16.74
N THR A 121 -11.07 -2.04 17.70
CA THR A 121 -10.99 -1.76 19.14
C THR A 121 -9.65 -1.11 19.49
N ALA A 122 -8.55 -1.73 19.08
CA ALA A 122 -7.20 -1.23 19.38
C ALA A 122 -7.00 0.18 18.82
N ILE A 123 -7.47 0.47 17.61
CA ILE A 123 -7.38 1.81 17.01
C ILE A 123 -8.22 2.82 17.79
N VAL A 124 -9.51 2.53 18.02
CA VAL A 124 -10.46 3.46 18.64
C VAL A 124 -10.09 3.78 20.10
N GLU A 125 -9.61 2.79 20.85
CA GLU A 125 -9.24 2.96 22.25
C GLU A 125 -7.86 3.63 22.40
N SER A 126 -6.85 3.19 21.64
CA SER A 126 -5.49 3.75 21.76
C SER A 126 -5.35 5.15 21.18
N LEU A 127 -6.19 5.53 20.21
CA LEU A 127 -6.18 6.84 19.56
C LEU A 127 -7.33 7.75 20.01
N ALA A 128 -7.89 7.50 21.20
CA ALA A 128 -8.92 8.36 21.76
C ALA A 128 -8.49 9.85 21.81
N GLY A 129 -9.34 10.74 21.31
CA GLY A 129 -9.10 12.17 21.14
C GLY A 129 -8.22 12.55 19.95
N ARG A 130 -7.81 11.59 19.12
CA ARG A 130 -6.84 11.78 18.02
C ARG A 130 -7.35 11.34 16.65
N LEU A 131 -8.59 10.83 16.55
CA LEU A 131 -9.18 10.38 15.29
C LEU A 131 -9.97 11.49 14.56
N GLY A 132 -10.00 12.70 15.13
CA GLY A 132 -10.69 13.86 14.54
C GLY A 132 -12.20 13.67 14.50
N ASP A 133 -12.84 14.26 13.49
CA ASP A 133 -14.31 14.32 13.40
C ASP A 133 -14.98 12.95 13.24
N ALA A 134 -14.24 11.93 12.75
CA ALA A 134 -14.75 10.57 12.57
C ALA A 134 -14.82 9.77 13.88
N GLU A 135 -14.17 10.23 14.95
CA GLU A 135 -14.03 9.49 16.21
C GLU A 135 -15.37 9.06 16.84
N PRO A 136 -16.39 9.92 16.95
CA PRO A 136 -17.68 9.54 17.52
C PRO A 136 -18.36 8.44 16.70
N THR A 137 -18.31 8.55 15.37
CA THR A 137 -18.89 7.56 14.45
C THR A 137 -18.18 6.22 14.54
N LEU A 138 -16.84 6.21 14.64
CA LEU A 138 -16.06 4.98 14.80
C LEU A 138 -16.36 4.27 16.14
N ARG A 139 -16.56 5.03 17.23
CA ARG A 139 -16.99 4.47 18.52
C ARG A 139 -18.38 3.85 18.44
N GLU A 140 -19.34 4.57 17.88
CA GLU A 140 -20.70 4.09 17.71
C GLU A 140 -20.75 2.83 16.85
N GLY A 141 -20.00 2.80 15.73
CA GLY A 141 -19.90 1.62 14.88
C GLY A 141 -19.28 0.41 15.59
N LEU A 142 -18.24 0.62 16.40
CA LEU A 142 -17.64 -0.45 17.21
C LEU A 142 -18.64 -1.01 18.24
N ASP A 143 -19.38 -0.16 18.93
CA ASP A 143 -20.40 -0.58 19.89
C ASP A 143 -21.52 -1.38 19.19
N GLN A 144 -21.96 -0.93 18.01
CA GLN A 144 -22.92 -1.65 17.19
C GLN A 144 -22.42 -3.04 16.78
N LEU A 145 -21.17 -3.16 16.30
CA LEU A 145 -20.57 -4.45 15.94
C LEU A 145 -20.54 -5.42 17.11
N ARG A 146 -20.12 -4.95 18.29
CA ARG A 146 -20.07 -5.78 19.51
C ARG A 146 -21.47 -6.26 19.90
N MET A 147 -22.48 -5.38 19.81
CA MET A 147 -23.87 -5.76 20.06
C MET A 147 -24.38 -6.81 19.06
N VAL A 148 -24.14 -6.63 17.76
CA VAL A 148 -24.53 -7.59 16.71
C VAL A 148 -23.84 -8.94 16.92
N TYR A 149 -22.54 -8.93 17.22
CA TYR A 149 -21.77 -10.16 17.52
C TYR A 149 -22.42 -10.98 18.63
N VAL A 150 -22.76 -10.33 19.75
CA VAL A 150 -23.40 -11.00 20.91
C VAL A 150 -24.80 -11.49 20.56
N GLN A 151 -25.61 -10.69 19.86
CA GLN A 151 -26.95 -11.08 19.44
C GLN A 151 -26.93 -12.32 18.55
N LEU A 152 -26.00 -12.39 17.59
CA LEU A 152 -25.83 -13.52 16.69
C LEU A 152 -25.35 -14.77 17.43
N LYS A 153 -24.42 -14.63 18.39
CA LYS A 153 -24.00 -15.76 19.25
C LYS A 153 -25.17 -16.35 20.03
N ASN A 154 -25.98 -15.49 20.65
CA ASN A 154 -27.12 -15.94 21.46
C ASN A 154 -28.29 -16.48 20.63
N SER A 155 -28.35 -16.18 19.33
CA SER A 155 -29.38 -16.68 18.41
C SER A 155 -28.98 -17.97 17.69
N GLY A 156 -27.70 -18.34 17.77
CA GLY A 156 -27.13 -19.57 17.19
C GLY A 156 -26.95 -20.72 18.18
N ASP A 157 -27.18 -20.47 19.48
CA ASP A 157 -27.31 -21.48 20.55
C ASP A 157 -28.77 -21.93 20.69
#